data_AF-A0AAV9ZLD1-F1
#
_entry.id   AF-A0AAV9ZLD1-F1
#
_cell.length_a   1.000
_cell.length_b   1.000
_cell.length_c   1.000
_cell.angle_alpha   90.00
_cell.angle_beta   90.00
_cell.angle_gamma   90.00
#
_symmetry.space_group_name_H-M   'P 1'
#
loop_
_entity.id
_entity.type
_entity.pdbx_description
1 polymer ?
#
loop_
_entity_poly.entity_id
_entity_poly.type
_entity_poly.pdbx_seq_one_letter_code
_entity_poly.pdbx_strand_id
1 'polypeptide(L)'
;MAMSALFDIEDGMKYVKSDPAALQFELGRCYGIEAWVERAFYRLMKDDLSSLTLNEVSQIGLTGFFWLARTKARIQSARNTIAFNVPPLVNAEGCRTVERCMEAWKCEWEYSVRQLLHHPEQPISCVDLLDQLRNSHIAGLCYGCQDLTVTWLWGKSLFTDEERFVEQAIAELMKVQRDEPIRAALRDSVAGVKIEIPL
;
A
#
# COMPACT_ATOMS: atom_id res chain seq x y z
N MET A 1 -18.60 23.27 38.14
CA MET A 1 -19.46 23.05 36.97
C MET A 1 -18.60 22.27 35.97
N ALA A 2 -18.70 20.95 35.97
CA ALA A 2 -17.82 20.06 35.20
C ALA A 2 -18.46 19.83 33.82
N MET A 3 -17.96 20.51 32.79
CA MET A 3 -18.30 20.20 31.41
C MET A 3 -17.47 19.00 30.94
N SER A 4 -17.78 17.81 31.46
CA SER A 4 -17.41 16.57 30.78
C SER A 4 -18.48 16.32 29.73
N ALA A 5 -18.36 17.04 28.62
CA ALA A 5 -19.10 16.70 27.41
C ALA A 5 -18.44 15.43 26.87
N LEU A 6 -18.93 14.28 27.35
CA LEU A 6 -18.89 13.04 26.60
C LEU A 6 -19.49 13.35 25.24
N PHE A 7 -18.65 13.57 24.24
CA PHE A 7 -19.05 13.18 22.90
C PHE A 7 -19.36 11.69 23.00
N ASP A 8 -20.60 11.33 22.68
CA ASP A 8 -20.98 9.93 22.56
C ASP A 8 -19.96 9.30 21.60
N ILE A 9 -19.44 8.12 21.94
CA ILE A 9 -18.33 7.49 21.19
C ILE A 9 -18.67 7.41 19.69
N GLU A 10 -19.96 7.30 19.36
CA GLU A 10 -20.50 7.34 18.00
C GLU A 10 -20.28 8.67 17.25
N ASP A 11 -20.42 9.82 17.90
CA ASP A 11 -20.18 11.12 17.28
C ASP A 11 -18.67 11.36 17.07
N GLY A 12 -17.84 10.88 18.01
CA GLY A 12 -16.39 10.79 17.81
C GLY A 12 -16.02 9.93 16.59
N MET A 13 -16.68 8.78 16.42
CA MET A 13 -16.46 7.91 15.25
C MET A 13 -16.92 8.56 13.92
N LYS A 14 -17.96 9.40 13.93
CA LYS A 14 -18.41 10.13 12.73
C LYS A 14 -17.43 11.25 12.35
N TYR A 15 -16.87 11.97 13.32
CA TYR A 15 -15.92 13.05 13.09
C TYR A 15 -14.63 12.55 12.43
N VAL A 16 -14.11 11.40 12.89
CA VAL A 16 -12.84 10.84 12.37
C VAL A 16 -12.94 10.33 10.92
N LYS A 17 -14.14 10.10 10.37
CA LYS A 17 -14.28 9.70 8.95
C LYS A 17 -13.83 10.78 7.96
N SER A 18 -13.82 12.05 8.36
CA SER A 18 -13.32 13.17 7.53
C SER A 18 -11.88 13.57 7.83
N ASP A 19 -11.25 13.00 8.86
CA ASP A 19 -9.95 13.49 9.33
C ASP A 19 -8.77 13.01 8.46
N PRO A 20 -7.66 13.76 8.45
CA PRO A 20 -6.40 13.35 7.85
C PRO A 20 -5.94 12.00 8.39
N ALA A 21 -5.40 11.16 7.51
CA ALA A 21 -5.01 9.79 7.88
C ALA A 21 -3.94 9.77 9.00
N ALA A 22 -3.03 10.74 9.02
CA ALA A 22 -2.02 10.89 10.07
C ALA A 22 -2.64 11.09 11.47
N LEU A 23 -3.64 11.97 11.59
CA LEU A 23 -4.36 12.21 12.84
C LEU A 23 -5.14 10.97 13.27
N GLN A 24 -5.85 10.31 12.34
CA GLN A 24 -6.55 9.06 12.64
C GLN A 24 -5.58 7.98 13.16
N PHE A 25 -4.38 7.90 12.59
CA PHE A 25 -3.33 6.99 13.02
C PHE A 25 -2.85 7.32 14.45
N GLU A 26 -2.56 8.59 14.73
CA GLU A 26 -2.17 9.07 16.06
C GLU A 26 -3.22 8.72 17.12
N LEU A 27 -4.48 9.10 16.89
CA LEU A 27 -5.57 8.83 17.82
C LEU A 27 -5.76 7.32 18.03
N GLY A 28 -5.74 6.54 16.94
CA GLY A 28 -5.81 5.09 17.01
C GLY A 28 -4.72 4.51 17.90
N ARG A 29 -3.49 5.04 17.84
CA ARG A 29 -2.38 4.64 18.69
C ARG A 29 -2.56 5.05 20.14
N CYS A 30 -2.90 6.30 20.39
CA CYS A 30 -3.06 6.85 21.74
C CYS A 30 -4.15 6.13 22.54
N TYR A 31 -5.26 5.79 21.87
CA TYR A 31 -6.41 5.13 22.49
C TYR A 31 -6.43 3.60 22.32
N GLY A 32 -5.46 3.02 21.58
CA GLY A 32 -5.39 1.58 21.36
C GLY A 32 -6.51 1.02 20.48
N ILE A 33 -7.00 1.81 19.52
CA ILE A 33 -8.06 1.42 18.58
C ILE A 33 -7.40 0.84 17.32
N GLU A 34 -7.10 -0.48 17.34
CA GLU A 34 -6.35 -1.16 16.28
C GLU A 34 -6.96 -0.94 14.88
N ALA A 35 -8.29 -1.03 14.76
CA ALA A 35 -8.99 -0.83 13.48
C ALA A 35 -8.77 0.58 12.88
N TRP A 36 -8.55 1.60 13.70
CA TRP A 36 -8.25 2.95 13.23
C TRP A 36 -6.83 3.06 12.72
N VAL A 37 -5.88 2.46 13.44
CA VAL A 37 -4.48 2.41 13.03
C VAL A 37 -4.33 1.68 11.70
N GLU A 38 -4.98 0.51 11.56
CA GLU A 38 -5.00 -0.26 10.31
C GLU A 38 -5.57 0.56 9.15
N ARG A 39 -6.78 1.11 9.30
CA ARG A 39 -7.43 1.92 8.27
C ARG A 39 -6.61 3.13 7.86
N ALA A 40 -6.05 3.83 8.84
CA ALA A 40 -5.20 4.99 8.60
C ALA A 40 -3.91 4.61 7.88
N PHE A 41 -3.29 3.49 8.26
CA PHE A 41 -2.09 2.98 7.60
C PHE A 41 -2.35 2.66 6.12
N TYR A 42 -3.48 2.01 5.79
CA TYR A 42 -3.86 1.78 4.39
C TYR A 42 -4.06 3.08 3.59
N ARG A 43 -4.61 4.13 4.22
CA ARG A 43 -4.76 5.44 3.58
C ARG A 43 -3.39 6.08 3.33
N LEU A 44 -2.53 6.12 4.35
CA LEU A 44 -1.17 6.65 4.25
C LEU A 44 -0.29 5.89 3.24
N MET A 45 -0.54 4.59 3.03
CA MET A 45 0.14 3.81 2.00
C MET A 45 -0.19 4.26 0.57
N LYS A 46 -1.34 4.92 0.36
CA LYS A 46 -1.73 5.49 -0.95
C LYS A 46 -1.10 6.87 -1.20
N ASP A 47 -0.83 7.61 -0.13
CA ASP A 47 -0.24 8.96 -0.23
C ASP A 47 1.26 8.89 -0.56
N ASP A 48 1.79 9.90 -1.24
CA ASP A 48 3.24 10.03 -1.44
C ASP A 48 3.89 10.51 -0.13
N LEU A 49 4.94 9.83 0.32
CA LEU A 49 5.70 10.25 1.50
C LEU A 49 6.30 11.65 1.34
N SER A 50 6.61 12.08 0.11
CA SER A 50 7.13 13.41 -0.15
C SER A 50 6.09 14.52 0.06
N SER A 51 4.81 14.17 0.03
CA SER A 51 3.68 15.10 0.20
C SER A 51 3.31 15.33 1.66
N LEU A 52 3.81 14.50 2.58
CA LEU A 52 3.50 14.61 4.01
C LEU A 52 4.16 15.84 4.63
N THR A 53 3.38 16.61 5.36
CA THR A 53 3.87 17.74 6.16
C THR A 53 4.62 17.26 7.39
N LEU A 54 5.48 18.11 7.97
CA LEU A 54 6.19 17.80 9.22
C LEU A 54 5.22 17.49 10.37
N ASN A 55 4.07 18.16 10.42
CA ASN A 55 3.04 17.90 11.41
C ASN A 55 2.46 16.49 11.24
N GLU A 56 2.11 16.09 10.02
CA GLU A 56 1.60 14.73 9.76
C GLU A 56 2.64 13.66 10.07
N VAL A 57 3.91 13.89 9.72
CA VAL A 57 5.01 12.99 10.10
C VAL A 57 5.13 12.87 11.62
N SER A 58 4.97 13.99 12.35
CA SER A 58 4.95 13.98 13.82
C SER A 58 3.78 13.16 14.38
N GLN A 59 2.58 13.32 13.83
CA GLN A 59 1.38 12.57 14.24
C GLN A 59 1.51 11.06 13.97
N ILE A 60 2.05 10.70 12.80
CA ILE A 60 2.37 9.31 12.48
C ILE A 60 3.41 8.76 13.46
N GLY A 61 4.35 9.60 13.88
CA GLY A 61 5.46 9.26 14.75
C GLY A 61 6.52 8.39 14.08
N LEU A 62 7.73 8.38 14.64
CA LEU A 62 8.90 7.74 14.02
C LEU A 62 8.68 6.26 13.70
N THR A 63 8.09 5.49 14.62
CA THR A 63 7.82 4.06 14.41
C THR A 63 6.83 3.82 13.29
N GLY A 64 5.72 4.58 13.24
CA GLY A 64 4.74 4.46 12.16
C GLY A 64 5.35 4.82 10.81
N PHE A 65 6.12 5.90 10.77
CA PHE A 65 6.80 6.37 9.57
C PHE A 65 7.83 5.36 9.05
N PHE A 66 8.61 4.76 9.95
CA PHE A 66 9.55 3.68 9.61
C PHE A 66 8.84 2.52 8.90
N TRP A 67 7.72 2.04 9.45
CA TRP A 67 6.97 0.93 8.86
C TRP A 67 6.36 1.31 7.51
N LEU A 68 5.82 2.52 7.36
CA LEU A 68 5.32 3.03 6.07
C LEU A 68 6.43 3.06 5.02
N ALA A 69 7.56 3.73 5.33
CA ALA A 69 8.69 3.86 4.41
C ALA A 69 9.27 2.50 4.01
N ARG A 70 9.47 1.60 4.99
CA ARG A 70 9.96 0.24 4.74
C ARG A 70 9.00 -0.55 3.86
N THR A 71 7.69 -0.45 4.08
CA THR A 71 6.68 -1.19 3.30
C THR A 71 6.63 -0.68 1.87
N LYS A 72 6.60 0.64 1.66
CA LYS A 72 6.68 1.25 0.32
C LYS A 72 7.96 0.82 -0.41
N ALA A 73 9.10 0.81 0.27
CA ALA A 73 10.36 0.33 -0.32
C ALA A 73 10.30 -1.15 -0.75
N ARG A 74 9.66 -2.02 0.04
CA ARG A 74 9.46 -3.44 -0.32
C ARG A 74 8.55 -3.59 -1.55
N ILE A 75 7.44 -2.85 -1.59
CA ILE A 75 6.54 -2.82 -2.75
C ILE A 75 7.30 -2.35 -3.99
N GLN A 76 8.03 -1.23 -3.89
CA GLN A 76 8.84 -0.73 -5.00
C GLN A 76 9.88 -1.75 -5.46
N SER A 77 10.55 -2.44 -4.53
CA SER A 77 11.51 -3.49 -4.87
C SER A 77 10.85 -4.66 -5.61
N ALA A 78 9.66 -5.10 -5.18
CA ALA A 78 8.92 -6.16 -5.87
C ALA A 78 8.46 -5.73 -7.27
N ARG A 79 7.95 -4.50 -7.41
CA ARG A 79 7.60 -3.90 -8.71
C ARG A 79 8.81 -3.83 -9.64
N ASN A 80 9.96 -3.39 -9.13
CA ASN A 80 11.20 -3.40 -9.90
C ASN A 80 11.54 -4.83 -10.38
N THR A 81 11.45 -5.83 -9.49
CA THR A 81 11.68 -7.23 -9.89
C THR A 81 10.75 -7.65 -11.02
N ILE A 82 9.46 -7.32 -10.96
CA ILE A 82 8.48 -7.65 -12.01
C ILE A 82 8.79 -6.88 -13.31
N ALA A 83 9.08 -5.59 -13.22
CA ALA A 83 9.30 -4.71 -14.36
C ALA A 83 10.56 -5.10 -15.17
N PHE A 84 11.59 -5.63 -14.51
CA PHE A 84 12.85 -6.01 -15.15
C PHE A 84 13.00 -7.50 -15.47
N ASN A 85 12.12 -8.36 -14.95
CA ASN A 85 12.11 -9.79 -15.26
C ASN A 85 10.87 -10.15 -16.05
N VAL A 86 10.98 -10.09 -17.38
CA VAL A 86 9.89 -10.48 -18.29
C VAL A 86 9.47 -11.92 -18.02
N PRO A 87 8.21 -12.18 -17.61
CA PRO A 87 7.76 -13.53 -17.39
C PRO A 87 7.72 -14.33 -18.71
N PRO A 88 7.96 -15.65 -18.66
CA PRO A 88 7.82 -16.48 -19.85
C PRO A 88 6.37 -16.49 -20.34
N LEU A 89 6.18 -16.45 -21.66
CA LEU A 89 4.87 -16.64 -22.28
C LEU A 89 4.43 -18.11 -22.11
N VAL A 90 3.18 -18.33 -21.71
CA VAL A 90 2.53 -19.64 -21.70
C VAL A 90 1.79 -19.82 -23.02
N ASN A 91 2.17 -20.84 -23.78
CA ASN A 91 1.60 -21.10 -25.11
C ASN A 91 0.25 -21.80 -24.99
N ALA A 92 -0.76 -21.27 -25.68
CA ALA A 92 -2.03 -21.95 -25.86
C ALA A 92 -1.93 -23.10 -26.86
N GLU A 93 -2.71 -24.15 -26.60
CA GLU A 93 -2.91 -25.22 -27.57
C GLU A 93 -3.48 -24.65 -28.88
N GLY A 94 -2.87 -25.00 -30.00
CA GLY A 94 -3.29 -24.50 -31.32
C GLY A 94 -2.75 -23.12 -31.71
N CYS A 95 -1.88 -22.49 -30.91
CA CYS A 95 -1.18 -21.29 -31.34
C CYS A 95 -0.27 -21.60 -32.55
N ARG A 96 -0.49 -20.92 -33.69
CA ARG A 96 0.26 -21.13 -34.95
C ARG A 96 1.43 -20.17 -35.12
N THR A 97 1.57 -19.18 -34.23
CA THR A 97 2.52 -18.07 -34.34
C THR A 97 3.20 -17.85 -32.99
N VAL A 98 3.78 -18.91 -32.42
CA VAL A 98 4.34 -18.92 -31.06
C VAL A 98 5.47 -17.91 -30.90
N GLU A 99 6.39 -17.86 -31.86
CA GLU A 99 7.54 -16.96 -31.86
C GLU A 99 7.09 -15.51 -31.87
N ARG A 100 6.13 -15.18 -32.75
CA ARG A 100 5.54 -13.83 -32.83
C ARG A 100 4.82 -13.44 -31.54
N CYS A 101 4.10 -14.38 -30.91
CA CYS A 101 3.44 -14.12 -29.63
C CYS A 101 4.48 -13.83 -28.53
N MET A 102 5.57 -14.59 -28.49
CA MET A 102 6.65 -14.41 -27.52
C MET A 102 7.35 -13.06 -27.70
N GLU A 103 7.63 -12.67 -28.94
CA GLU A 103 8.19 -11.35 -29.26
C GLU A 103 7.23 -10.22 -28.86
N ALA A 104 5.95 -10.32 -29.24
CA ALA A 104 4.94 -9.33 -28.88
C ALA A 104 4.79 -9.18 -27.35
N TRP A 105 4.80 -10.29 -26.61
CA TRP A 105 4.76 -10.28 -25.15
C TRP A 105 5.97 -9.59 -24.53
N LYS A 106 7.18 -9.88 -25.02
CA LYS A 106 8.41 -9.21 -24.56
C LYS A 106 8.36 -7.72 -24.82
N CYS A 107 7.96 -7.32 -26.03
CA CYS A 107 7.81 -5.90 -26.39
C CYS A 107 6.78 -5.20 -25.49
N GLU A 108 5.60 -5.79 -25.29
CA GLU A 108 4.58 -5.22 -24.40
C GLU A 108 5.11 -5.05 -22.96
N TRP A 109 5.89 -6.00 -22.48
CA TRP A 109 6.47 -5.92 -21.15
C TRP A 109 7.48 -4.78 -21.01
N GLU A 110 8.40 -4.69 -21.97
CA GLU A 110 9.48 -3.71 -21.97
C GLU A 110 8.97 -2.28 -22.16
N TYR A 111 7.98 -2.10 -23.05
CA TYR A 111 7.51 -0.77 -23.44
C TYR A 111 6.27 -0.32 -22.67
N SER A 112 5.33 -1.19 -22.31
CA SER A 112 4.10 -0.77 -21.64
C SER A 112 4.15 -1.09 -20.14
N VAL A 113 4.34 -2.36 -19.77
CA VAL A 113 4.24 -2.82 -18.37
C VAL A 113 5.25 -2.12 -17.48
N ARG A 114 6.51 -2.03 -17.93
CA ARG A 114 7.58 -1.36 -17.17
C ARG A 114 7.27 0.12 -16.90
N GLN A 115 6.61 0.81 -17.83
CA GLN A 115 6.23 2.21 -17.64
C GLN A 115 5.08 2.34 -16.65
N LEU A 116 4.07 1.48 -16.75
CA LEU A 116 2.90 1.49 -15.84
C LEU A 116 3.33 1.23 -14.38
N LEU A 117 4.22 0.27 -14.15
CA LEU A 117 4.72 -0.06 -12.81
C LEU A 117 5.55 1.06 -12.17
N HIS A 118 6.24 1.86 -12.99
CA HIS A 118 7.14 2.92 -12.54
C HIS A 118 6.60 4.32 -12.81
N HIS A 119 5.31 4.48 -13.10
CA HIS A 119 4.74 5.79 -13.35
C HIS A 119 4.92 6.66 -12.09
N PRO A 120 5.52 7.86 -12.19
CA PRO A 120 5.94 8.63 -11.03
C PRO A 120 4.77 9.12 -10.17
N GLU A 121 3.63 9.42 -10.79
CA GLU A 121 2.47 9.98 -10.09
C GLU A 121 1.42 8.92 -9.73
N GLN A 122 1.35 7.84 -10.52
CA GLN A 122 0.23 6.90 -10.52
C GLN A 122 0.72 5.50 -10.89
N PRO A 123 1.62 4.91 -10.10
CA PRO A 123 2.13 3.59 -10.40
C PRO A 123 1.01 2.57 -10.20
N ILE A 124 0.78 1.73 -11.21
CA ILE A 124 -0.26 0.71 -11.17
C ILE A 124 0.07 -0.35 -10.11
N SER A 125 -0.95 -0.91 -9.44
CA SER A 125 -0.74 -2.08 -8.58
C SER A 125 -0.47 -3.32 -9.43
N CYS A 126 0.22 -4.32 -8.87
CA CYS A 126 0.48 -5.56 -9.61
C CYS A 126 -0.80 -6.32 -9.98
N VAL A 127 -1.84 -6.21 -9.15
CA VAL A 127 -3.15 -6.81 -9.41
C VAL A 127 -3.87 -6.09 -10.55
N ASP A 128 -3.95 -4.76 -10.49
CA ASP A 128 -4.59 -3.96 -11.55
C ASP A 128 -3.84 -4.12 -12.89
N LEU A 129 -2.52 -4.28 -12.85
CA LEU A 129 -1.71 -4.59 -14.02
C LEU A 129 -2.15 -5.91 -14.67
N LEU A 130 -2.36 -6.98 -13.88
CA LEU A 130 -2.80 -8.27 -14.43
C LEU A 130 -4.20 -8.17 -15.03
N ASP A 131 -5.10 -7.43 -14.39
CA ASP A 131 -6.43 -7.18 -14.94
C ASP A 131 -6.37 -6.37 -16.24
N GLN A 132 -5.52 -5.35 -16.31
CA GLN A 132 -5.30 -4.59 -17.52
C GLN A 132 -4.70 -5.46 -18.64
N LEU A 133 -3.69 -6.28 -18.33
CA LEU A 133 -3.09 -7.22 -19.27
C LEU A 133 -4.07 -8.30 -19.75
N ARG A 134 -5.06 -8.68 -18.94
CA ARG A 134 -6.09 -9.64 -19.37
C ARG A 134 -7.08 -9.01 -20.34
N ASN A 135 -7.43 -7.75 -20.11
CA ASN A 135 -8.52 -7.06 -20.80
C ASN A 135 -8.05 -6.21 -21.99
N SER A 136 -6.74 -5.96 -22.13
CA SER A 136 -6.17 -5.22 -23.26
C SER A 136 -5.98 -6.10 -24.50
N HIS A 137 -5.94 -5.49 -25.68
CA HIS A 137 -5.51 -6.18 -26.89
C HIS A 137 -4.02 -5.91 -27.14
N ILE A 138 -3.18 -6.92 -26.98
CA ILE A 138 -1.73 -6.81 -27.24
C ILE A 138 -1.47 -7.17 -28.70
N ALA A 139 -1.00 -6.21 -29.48
CA ALA A 139 -0.79 -6.38 -30.91
C ALA A 139 0.23 -7.49 -31.20
N GLY A 140 -0.17 -8.49 -32.00
CA GLY A 140 0.69 -9.63 -32.34
C GLY A 140 0.68 -10.79 -31.35
N LEU A 141 -0.01 -10.64 -30.21
CA LEU A 141 -0.26 -11.72 -29.26
C LEU A 141 -1.66 -12.29 -29.50
N CYS A 142 -1.78 -13.63 -29.54
CA CYS A 142 -3.10 -14.26 -29.65
C CYS A 142 -3.78 -14.32 -28.27
N TYR A 143 -5.11 -14.23 -28.25
CA TYR A 143 -5.90 -14.21 -27.00
C TYR A 143 -5.65 -15.43 -26.10
N GLY A 144 -5.50 -16.62 -26.68
CA GLY A 144 -5.25 -17.83 -25.92
C GLY A 144 -3.92 -17.80 -25.15
N CYS A 145 -2.82 -17.38 -25.80
CA CYS A 145 -1.54 -17.26 -25.10
C CYS A 145 -1.60 -16.17 -24.03
N GLN A 146 -2.30 -15.07 -24.29
CA GLN A 146 -2.48 -13.97 -23.32
C GLN A 146 -3.24 -14.43 -22.08
N ASP A 147 -4.44 -15.00 -22.23
CA ASP A 147 -5.27 -15.43 -21.09
C ASP A 147 -4.60 -16.54 -20.27
N LEU A 148 -3.96 -17.51 -20.90
CA LEU A 148 -3.19 -18.55 -20.19
C LEU A 148 -1.99 -17.97 -19.44
N THR A 149 -1.24 -17.05 -20.07
CA THR A 149 -0.08 -16.41 -19.43
C THR A 149 -0.53 -15.59 -18.23
N VAL A 150 -1.56 -14.75 -18.38
CA VAL A 150 -2.08 -13.93 -17.27
C VAL A 150 -2.67 -14.80 -16.16
N THR A 151 -3.41 -15.86 -16.50
CA THR A 151 -3.91 -16.83 -15.50
C THR A 151 -2.78 -17.52 -14.75
N TRP A 152 -1.70 -17.89 -15.45
CA TRP A 152 -0.50 -18.44 -14.81
C TRP A 152 0.19 -17.43 -13.88
N LEU A 153 0.25 -16.15 -14.28
CA LEU A 153 0.79 -15.07 -13.44
C LEU A 153 -0.04 -14.82 -12.18
N TRP A 154 -1.37 -14.91 -12.27
CA TRP A 154 -2.26 -14.83 -11.11
C TRP A 154 -1.95 -15.90 -10.05
N GLY A 155 -1.48 -17.08 -10.47
CA GLY A 155 -1.03 -18.14 -9.57
C GLY A 155 0.34 -17.89 -8.92
N LYS A 156 1.04 -16.80 -9.27
CA LYS A 156 2.35 -16.45 -8.70
C LYS A 156 2.19 -15.42 -7.59
N SER A 157 2.75 -15.74 -6.42
CA SER A 157 2.70 -14.86 -5.25
C SER A 157 3.30 -13.47 -5.53
N LEU A 158 4.27 -13.37 -6.45
CA LEU A 158 4.96 -12.13 -6.76
C LEU A 158 4.00 -10.98 -7.12
N PHE A 159 2.87 -11.28 -7.78
CA PHE A 159 1.89 -10.26 -8.19
C PHE A 159 0.84 -9.94 -7.11
N THR A 160 0.76 -10.76 -6.06
CA THR A 160 -0.18 -10.60 -4.94
C THR A 160 0.52 -10.16 -3.65
N ASP A 161 1.85 -10.02 -3.68
CA ASP A 161 2.66 -9.80 -2.48
C ASP A 161 2.54 -8.38 -1.90
N GLU A 162 2.03 -7.40 -2.65
CA GLU A 162 1.90 -6.00 -2.19
C GLU A 162 0.98 -5.89 -0.98
N GLU A 163 -0.21 -6.47 -1.04
CA GLU A 163 -1.18 -6.46 0.06
C GLU A 163 -0.61 -7.19 1.28
N ARG A 164 0.03 -8.34 1.05
CA ARG A 164 0.71 -9.10 2.10
C ARG A 164 1.80 -8.28 2.80
N PHE A 165 2.53 -7.43 2.09
CA PHE A 165 3.54 -6.56 2.72
C PHE A 165 2.91 -5.52 3.64
N VAL A 166 1.75 -4.97 3.25
CA VAL A 166 0.99 -4.03 4.08
C VAL A 166 0.44 -4.72 5.32
N GLU A 167 -0.21 -5.87 5.16
CA GLU A 167 -0.74 -6.66 6.28
C GLU A 167 0.36 -7.05 7.27
N GLN A 168 1.52 -7.51 6.78
CA GLN A 168 2.68 -7.82 7.62
C GLN A 168 3.15 -6.60 8.41
N ALA A 169 3.24 -5.44 7.77
CA ALA A 169 3.70 -4.21 8.42
C ALA A 169 2.72 -3.76 9.52
N ILE A 170 1.42 -3.85 9.25
CA ILE A 170 0.37 -3.54 10.23
C ILE A 170 0.46 -4.52 11.41
N ALA A 171 0.57 -5.82 11.15
CA ALA A 171 0.70 -6.83 12.20
C ALA A 171 1.92 -6.59 13.10
N GLU A 172 3.09 -6.27 12.52
CA GLU A 172 4.29 -5.95 13.30
C GLU A 172 4.15 -4.62 14.07
N LEU A 173 3.55 -3.60 13.46
CA LEU A 173 3.26 -2.34 14.12
C LEU A 173 2.36 -2.55 15.35
N MET A 174 1.30 -3.37 15.25
CA MET A 174 0.42 -3.65 16.40
C MET A 174 1.11 -4.44 17.50
N LYS A 175 2.07 -5.33 17.16
CA LYS A 175 2.89 -6.01 18.18
C LYS A 175 3.71 -5.01 18.96
N VAL A 176 4.39 -4.09 18.26
CA VAL A 176 5.20 -3.03 18.89
C VAL A 176 4.35 -2.12 19.77
N GLN A 177 3.11 -1.81 19.37
CA GLN A 177 2.19 -1.00 20.18
C GLN A 177 1.66 -1.72 21.42
N ARG A 178 1.61 -3.04 21.43
CA ARG A 178 1.17 -3.84 22.58
C ARG A 178 2.27 -4.06 23.62
N ASP A 179 3.52 -3.76 23.27
CA ASP A 179 4.64 -3.89 24.20
C ASP A 179 4.60 -2.76 25.25
N GLU A 180 4.35 -3.12 26.51
CA GLU A 180 4.10 -2.17 27.61
C GLU A 180 5.22 -1.13 27.84
N PRO A 181 6.51 -1.45 27.74
CA PRO A 181 7.59 -0.47 27.84
C PRO A 181 7.50 0.60 26.75
N ILE A 182 7.07 0.21 25.54
CA ILE A 182 6.89 1.12 24.41
C ILE A 182 5.62 1.96 24.62
N ARG A 183 4.53 1.37 25.14
CA ARG A 183 3.33 2.15 25.52
C ARG A 183 3.63 3.18 26.60
N ALA A 184 4.44 2.83 27.60
CA ALA A 184 4.83 3.75 28.66
C ALA A 184 5.62 4.94 28.08
N ALA A 185 6.64 4.67 27.27
CA ALA A 185 7.43 5.71 26.59
C ALA A 185 6.57 6.60 25.66
N LEU A 186 5.58 6.02 24.97
CA LEU A 186 4.67 6.79 24.11
C LEU A 186 3.73 7.70 24.92
N ARG A 187 3.18 7.24 26.06
CA ARG A 187 2.34 8.08 26.92
C ARG A 187 3.11 9.29 27.48
N ASP A 188 4.35 9.07 27.90
CA ASP A 188 5.20 10.13 28.44
C ASP A 188 5.54 11.19 27.38
N SER A 189 5.70 10.79 26.12
CA SER A 189 5.96 11.72 25.01
C SER A 189 4.78 12.64 24.69
N VAL A 190 3.54 12.18 24.86
CA VAL A 190 2.32 12.99 24.64
C VAL A 190 2.06 13.93 25.82
N ALA A 191 2.33 13.47 27.05
CA ALA A 191 2.13 14.29 28.26
C ALA A 191 3.09 15.49 28.36
N GLY A 192 4.23 15.45 27.66
CA GLY A 192 5.21 16.54 27.61
C GLY A 192 4.88 17.69 26.67
N VAL A 193 3.93 17.51 25.74
CA VAL A 193 3.53 18.57 24.79
C VAL A 193 2.43 19.42 25.41
N LYS A 194 2.83 20.45 26.17
CA LYS A 194 1.92 21.56 26.49
C LYS A 194 1.66 22.35 25.22
N ILE A 195 0.53 22.09 24.57
CA ILE A 195 0.03 22.94 23.49
C ILE A 195 -0.48 24.23 24.14
N GLU A 196 0.38 25.25 24.22
CA GLU A 196 -0.06 26.61 24.52
C GLU A 196 -0.80 27.15 23.28
N ILE A 197 -2.13 27.12 23.33
CA ILE A 197 -2.96 27.78 22.33
C ILE A 197 -2.93 29.29 22.65
N PRO A 198 -2.39 30.15 21.77
CA PRO A 198 -2.46 31.59 21.98
C PRO A 198 -3.94 32.00 21.82
N LEU A 199 -4.50 32.59 22.87
CA LEU A 199 -5.81 33.24 22.86
C LEU A 199 -5.76 34.60 22.15
#